data_AF-T1BHF6-F1
#
_entry.id   AF-T1BHF6-F1
#
_cell.length_a   1.000
_cell.length_b   1.000
_cell.length_c   1.000
_cell.angle_alpha   90.00
_cell.angle_beta   90.00
_cell.angle_gamma   90.00
#
_symmetry.space_group_name_H-M   'P 1'
#
loop_
_entity.id
_entity.type
_entity.pdbx_description
1 polymer ?
#
loop_
_entity_poly.entity_id
_entity_poly.type
_entity_poly.pdbx_seq_one_letter_code
_entity_poly.pdbx_strand_id
1 'polypeptide(L)'
;GSLNLNSYAATAAFGIVEIAVEALHANDQKITAPNVRAFAQTLEVILESVFRELGDGEPSFAAGRHTRLRGALHTTLDTIPAPFGGDAEAWDAWVHQATVRTKAIAKTAVALWGGEDRTERPWVALAVKGDVDEFADA
;
A
#
# COMPACT_ATOMS: atom_id res chain seq x y z
N GLY A 1 6.66 -13.69 -22.79
CA GLY A 1 7.59 -14.56 -22.07
C GLY A 1 6.80 -15.57 -21.25
N SER A 2 7.33 -16.75 -20.99
CA SER A 2 6.74 -17.69 -20.02
C SER A 2 7.17 -17.30 -18.61
N LEU A 3 6.21 -17.20 -17.69
CA LEU A 3 6.50 -16.93 -16.28
C LEU A 3 7.15 -18.18 -15.66
N ASN A 4 8.33 -18.02 -15.07
CA ASN A 4 8.91 -19.06 -14.23
C ASN A 4 8.22 -19.04 -12.86
N LEU A 5 7.46 -20.09 -12.52
CA LEU A 5 6.69 -20.18 -11.27
C LEU A 5 7.54 -20.14 -10.00
N ASN A 6 8.84 -20.47 -10.10
CA ASN A 6 9.78 -20.41 -8.97
C ASN A 6 10.45 -19.04 -8.81
N SER A 7 10.08 -18.05 -9.62
CA SER A 7 10.71 -16.72 -9.60
C SER A 7 10.07 -15.77 -8.59
N TYR A 8 10.83 -14.74 -8.18
CA TYR A 8 10.27 -13.60 -7.44
C TYR A 8 9.14 -12.91 -8.20
N ALA A 9 9.20 -12.91 -9.53
CA ALA A 9 8.13 -12.36 -10.35
C ALA A 9 6.82 -13.16 -10.24
N ALA A 10 6.92 -14.49 -10.19
CA ALA A 10 5.75 -15.32 -9.93
C ALA A 10 5.20 -15.08 -8.52
N THR A 11 6.07 -15.00 -7.51
CA THR A 11 5.65 -14.68 -6.13
C THR A 11 4.88 -13.36 -6.08
N ALA A 12 5.35 -12.34 -6.79
CA ALA A 12 4.71 -11.04 -6.89
C ALA A 12 3.33 -11.11 -7.54
N ALA A 13 3.23 -11.76 -8.70
CA ALA A 13 1.98 -11.94 -9.43
C ALA A 13 0.94 -12.73 -8.61
N PHE A 14 1.33 -13.85 -7.99
CA PHE A 14 0.45 -14.64 -7.13
C PHE A 14 -0.07 -13.80 -5.96
N GLY A 15 0.80 -13.10 -5.24
CA GLY A 15 0.32 -12.38 -4.06
C GLY A 15 -0.54 -11.14 -4.37
N ILE A 16 -0.44 -10.52 -5.56
CA ILE A 16 -1.44 -9.50 -5.95
C ILE A 16 -2.81 -10.15 -6.14
N VAL A 17 -2.84 -11.31 -6.82
CA VAL A 17 -4.07 -12.06 -7.06
C VAL A 17 -4.68 -12.56 -5.74
N GLU A 18 -3.85 -13.03 -4.81
CA GLU A 18 -4.30 -13.45 -3.47
C GLU A 18 -4.90 -12.29 -2.69
N ILE A 19 -4.23 -11.13 -2.63
CA ILE A 19 -4.78 -9.91 -2.02
C ILE A 19 -6.12 -9.53 -2.67
N ALA A 20 -6.22 -9.64 -3.99
CA ALA A 20 -7.46 -9.34 -4.69
C ALA A 20 -8.60 -10.30 -4.28
N VAL A 21 -8.32 -11.60 -4.15
CA VAL A 21 -9.30 -12.59 -3.69
C VAL A 21 -9.73 -12.32 -2.25
N GLU A 22 -8.78 -12.02 -1.36
CA GLU A 22 -9.05 -11.70 0.05
C GLU A 22 -9.95 -10.47 0.19
N ALA A 23 -9.63 -9.39 -0.52
CA ALA A 23 -10.43 -8.16 -0.49
C ALA A 23 -11.83 -8.35 -1.08
N LEU A 24 -11.96 -9.11 -2.18
CA LEU A 24 -13.26 -9.44 -2.75
C LEU A 24 -14.09 -10.28 -1.77
N HIS A 25 -13.49 -11.27 -1.13
CA HIS A 25 -14.15 -12.08 -0.11
C HIS A 25 -14.61 -11.23 1.09
N ALA A 26 -13.74 -10.39 1.62
CA ALA A 26 -14.01 -9.54 2.78
C ALA A 26 -15.10 -8.49 2.55
N ASN A 27 -15.40 -8.16 1.28
CA ASN A 27 -16.42 -7.19 0.89
C ASN A 27 -17.64 -7.84 0.21
N ASP A 28 -17.87 -9.14 0.44
CA ASP A 28 -19.00 -9.91 -0.10
C ASP A 28 -19.15 -9.84 -1.63
N GLN A 29 -18.03 -9.66 -2.33
CA GLN A 29 -17.99 -9.62 -3.79
C GLN A 29 -17.88 -11.02 -4.38
N LYS A 30 -18.43 -11.20 -5.58
CA LYS A 30 -18.32 -12.49 -6.29
C LYS A 30 -16.86 -12.75 -6.68
N ILE A 31 -16.31 -13.87 -6.22
CA ILE A 31 -14.98 -14.34 -6.58
C ILE A 31 -15.05 -15.08 -7.91
N THR A 32 -14.96 -14.33 -9.00
CA THR A 32 -14.91 -14.85 -10.38
C THR A 32 -13.61 -14.42 -11.04
N ALA A 33 -13.12 -15.19 -12.02
CA ALA A 33 -11.89 -14.84 -12.73
C ALA A 33 -11.89 -13.42 -13.31
N PRO A 34 -12.99 -12.91 -13.92
CA PRO A 34 -13.07 -11.51 -14.35
C PRO A 34 -12.92 -10.51 -13.21
N ASN A 35 -13.61 -10.70 -12.08
CA ASN A 35 -13.56 -9.77 -10.95
C ASN A 35 -12.19 -9.77 -10.28
N VAL A 36 -11.62 -10.95 -10.05
CA VAL A 36 -10.28 -11.11 -9.48
C VAL A 36 -9.25 -10.44 -10.38
N ARG A 37 -9.33 -10.66 -11.71
CA ARG A 37 -8.43 -10.03 -12.66
C ARG A 37 -8.57 -8.51 -12.67
N ALA A 38 -9.78 -7.99 -12.72
CA ALA A 38 -10.03 -6.55 -12.74
C ALA A 38 -9.44 -5.88 -11.50
N PHE A 39 -9.75 -6.42 -10.32
CA PHE A 39 -9.25 -5.84 -9.08
C PHE A 39 -7.74 -6.02 -8.91
N ALA A 40 -7.17 -7.18 -9.27
CA ALA A 40 -5.72 -7.38 -9.28
C ALA A 40 -4.99 -6.37 -10.18
N GLN A 41 -5.55 -6.04 -11.35
CA GLN A 41 -5.00 -5.01 -12.24
C GLN A 41 -5.09 -3.61 -11.62
N THR A 42 -6.19 -3.28 -10.93
CA THR A 42 -6.30 -2.03 -10.17
C THR A 42 -5.21 -1.92 -9.10
N LEU A 43 -4.96 -3.01 -8.36
CA LEU A 43 -3.90 -3.08 -7.36
C LEU A 43 -2.50 -2.95 -7.98
N GLU A 44 -2.28 -3.57 -9.13
CA GLU A 44 -1.03 -3.44 -9.91
C GLU A 44 -0.78 -1.98 -10.31
N VAL A 45 -1.78 -1.26 -10.81
CA VAL A 45 -1.66 0.17 -11.16
C VAL A 45 -1.18 1.01 -9.97
N ILE A 46 -1.74 0.77 -8.78
CA ILE A 46 -1.33 1.44 -7.54
C ILE A 46 0.15 1.10 -7.23
N LEU A 47 0.52 -0.18 -7.25
CA LEU A 47 1.87 -0.62 -6.94
C LEU A 47 2.91 -0.09 -7.93
N GLU A 48 2.61 -0.09 -9.23
CA GLU A 48 3.49 0.46 -10.26
C GLU A 48 3.72 1.95 -10.08
N SER A 49 2.66 2.71 -9.79
CA SER A 49 2.77 4.14 -9.51
C SER A 49 3.70 4.41 -8.32
N VAL A 50 3.51 3.69 -7.20
CA VAL A 50 4.36 3.82 -6.02
C VAL A 50 5.80 3.35 -6.30
N PHE A 51 5.97 2.27 -7.07
CA PHE A 51 7.30 1.75 -7.41
C PHE A 51 8.13 2.79 -8.16
N ARG A 52 7.56 3.44 -9.18
CA ARG A 52 8.23 4.48 -9.99
C ARG A 52 8.60 5.70 -9.14
N GLU A 53 7.78 6.04 -8.14
CA GLU A 53 8.04 7.20 -7.28
C GLU A 53 9.11 6.97 -6.19
N LEU A 54 9.43 5.72 -5.85
CA LEU A 54 10.33 5.40 -4.73
C LEU A 54 11.80 5.24 -5.13
N GLY A 55 12.13 5.29 -6.41
CA GLY A 55 13.51 5.33 -6.85
C GLY A 55 13.68 5.01 -8.31
N ASP A 56 14.93 4.97 -8.75
CA ASP A 56 15.26 4.78 -10.16
C ASP A 56 15.03 3.31 -10.58
N GLY A 57 14.49 3.15 -11.79
CA GLY A 57 14.27 1.87 -12.46
C GLY A 57 12.82 1.61 -12.86
N GLU A 58 12.66 0.72 -13.85
CA GLU A 58 11.34 0.28 -14.28
C GLU A 58 10.67 -0.63 -13.23
N PRO A 59 9.34 -0.54 -13.05
CA PRO A 59 8.58 -1.50 -12.28
C PRO A 59 8.92 -2.93 -12.68
N SER A 60 9.25 -3.73 -11.68
CA SER A 60 9.58 -5.13 -11.90
C SER A 60 9.04 -5.98 -10.76
N PHE A 61 8.24 -6.96 -11.13
CA PHE A 61 7.80 -8.01 -10.22
C PHE A 61 8.95 -8.80 -9.60
N ALA A 62 10.11 -8.86 -10.25
CA ALA A 62 11.29 -9.55 -9.73
C ALA A 62 12.05 -8.72 -8.68
N ALA A 63 11.74 -7.43 -8.52
CA ALA A 63 12.43 -6.59 -7.57
C ALA A 63 11.94 -6.84 -6.15
N GLY A 64 12.86 -7.02 -5.19
CA GLY A 64 12.52 -7.20 -3.76
C GLY A 64 11.75 -6.02 -3.14
N ARG A 65 11.75 -4.85 -3.79
CA ARG A 65 10.89 -3.70 -3.46
C ARG A 65 9.40 -4.04 -3.61
N HIS A 66 9.04 -4.83 -4.62
CA HIS A 66 7.65 -5.20 -4.90
C HIS A 66 7.02 -5.99 -3.74
N THR A 67 7.77 -6.92 -3.13
CA THR A 67 7.29 -7.67 -1.96
C THR A 67 6.92 -6.75 -0.78
N ARG A 68 7.73 -5.72 -0.53
CA ARG A 68 7.47 -4.76 0.55
C ARG A 68 6.27 -3.86 0.24
N LEU A 69 6.14 -3.42 -1.02
CA LEU A 69 5.00 -2.61 -1.45
C LEU A 69 3.67 -3.35 -1.35
N ARG A 70 3.64 -4.66 -1.58
CA ARG A 70 2.42 -5.47 -1.34
C ARG A 70 2.01 -5.50 0.13
N GLY A 71 2.96 -5.55 1.07
CA GLY A 71 2.66 -5.43 2.50
C GLY A 71 2.06 -4.06 2.85
N ALA A 72 2.63 -2.98 2.28
CA ALA A 72 2.06 -1.64 2.44
C ALA A 72 0.65 -1.53 1.82
N LEU A 73 0.43 -2.15 0.66
CA LEU A 73 -0.88 -2.19 0.01
C LEU A 73 -1.92 -2.92 0.85
N HIS A 74 -1.57 -4.05 1.47
CA HIS A 74 -2.48 -4.76 2.37
C HIS A 74 -2.95 -3.84 3.51
N THR A 75 -2.02 -3.13 4.16
CA THR A 75 -2.36 -2.15 5.20
C THR A 75 -3.23 -1.00 4.66
N THR A 76 -2.98 -0.58 3.42
CA THR A 76 -3.82 0.42 2.75
C THR A 76 -5.26 -0.09 2.58
N LEU A 77 -5.45 -1.33 2.12
CA LEU A 77 -6.79 -1.92 1.96
C LEU A 77 -7.56 -2.01 3.28
N ASP A 78 -6.86 -2.32 4.37
CA ASP A 78 -7.45 -2.40 5.71
C ASP A 78 -7.86 -1.02 6.27
N THR A 79 -7.21 0.05 5.82
CA THR A 79 -7.41 1.42 6.36
C THR A 79 -8.19 2.34 5.44
N ILE A 80 -8.25 2.03 4.14
CA ILE A 80 -9.00 2.74 3.11
C ILE A 80 -9.71 1.69 2.25
N PRO A 81 -10.89 1.21 2.67
CA PRO A 81 -11.62 0.17 1.96
C PRO A 81 -11.96 0.56 0.52
N ALA A 82 -11.92 -0.40 -0.40
CA ALA A 82 -12.29 -0.18 -1.80
C ALA A 82 -13.79 0.14 -1.94
N PRO A 83 -14.18 1.04 -2.86
CA PRO A 83 -15.55 1.53 -2.98
C PRO A 83 -16.40 0.55 -3.81
N PHE A 84 -16.46 -0.72 -3.41
CA PHE A 84 -17.30 -1.71 -4.08
C PHE A 84 -18.76 -1.25 -4.09
N GLY A 85 -19.41 -1.33 -5.26
CA GLY A 85 -20.75 -0.78 -5.50
C GLY A 85 -20.79 0.72 -5.83
N GLY A 86 -19.65 1.43 -5.72
CA GLY A 86 -19.48 2.80 -6.20
C GLY A 86 -19.31 2.89 -7.72
N ASP A 87 -19.39 4.12 -8.23
CA ASP A 87 -19.19 4.44 -9.64
C ASP A 87 -17.70 4.66 -9.99
N ALA A 88 -17.44 4.95 -11.26
CA ALA A 88 -16.07 5.15 -11.75
C ALA A 88 -15.33 6.29 -11.02
N GLU A 89 -16.02 7.37 -10.67
CA GLU A 89 -15.42 8.50 -9.97
C GLU A 89 -15.00 8.12 -8.54
N ALA A 90 -15.85 7.36 -7.84
CA ALA A 90 -15.49 6.80 -6.53
C ALA A 90 -14.25 5.91 -6.61
N TRP A 91 -14.16 5.07 -7.66
CA TRP A 91 -12.99 4.22 -7.90
C TRP A 91 -11.73 5.03 -8.21
N ASP A 92 -11.80 6.04 -9.07
CA ASP A 92 -10.66 6.90 -9.40
C ASP A 92 -10.15 7.65 -8.16
N ALA A 93 -11.07 8.20 -7.37
CA ALA A 93 -10.74 8.86 -6.11
C ALA A 93 -10.07 7.90 -5.12
N TRP A 94 -10.60 6.69 -4.99
CA TRP A 94 -10.03 5.67 -4.12
C TRP A 94 -8.64 5.23 -4.59
N VAL A 95 -8.44 4.95 -5.89
CA VAL A 95 -7.13 4.58 -6.45
C VAL A 95 -6.09 5.65 -6.13
N HIS A 96 -6.45 6.92 -6.26
CA HIS A 96 -5.57 8.03 -5.88
C HIS A 96 -5.22 7.99 -4.39
N GLN A 97 -6.21 7.88 -3.50
CA GLN A 97 -5.99 7.84 -2.05
C GLN A 97 -5.17 6.61 -1.62
N ALA A 98 -5.47 5.44 -2.17
CA ALA A 98 -4.76 4.20 -1.91
C ALA A 98 -3.30 4.28 -2.37
N THR A 99 -3.03 4.92 -3.51
CA THR A 99 -1.68 5.21 -3.99
C THR A 99 -0.93 6.12 -3.02
N VAL A 100 -1.56 7.21 -2.58
CA VAL A 100 -0.97 8.14 -1.60
C VAL A 100 -0.66 7.43 -0.28
N ARG A 101 -1.57 6.61 0.24
CA ARG A 101 -1.38 5.85 1.49
C ARG A 101 -0.25 4.83 1.37
N THR A 102 -0.25 4.03 0.32
CA THR A 102 0.77 3.00 0.08
C THR A 102 2.15 3.65 -0.06
N LYS A 103 2.23 4.78 -0.77
CA LYS A 103 3.44 5.60 -0.87
C LYS A 103 3.89 6.14 0.48
N ALA A 104 2.97 6.69 1.28
CA ALA A 104 3.31 7.25 2.59
C ALA A 104 3.90 6.20 3.52
N ILE A 105 3.33 4.98 3.56
CA ILE A 105 3.87 3.85 4.32
C ILE A 105 5.29 3.52 3.85
N ALA A 106 5.48 3.38 2.54
CA ALA A 106 6.78 3.01 1.97
C ALA A 106 7.86 4.09 2.20
N LYS A 107 7.53 5.37 1.99
CA LYS A 107 8.45 6.49 2.26
C LYS A 107 8.81 6.59 3.73
N THR A 108 7.84 6.42 4.62
CA THR A 108 8.08 6.41 6.07
C THR A 108 9.02 5.26 6.46
N ALA A 109 8.82 4.07 5.89
CA ALA A 109 9.71 2.93 6.14
C ALA A 109 11.15 3.19 5.66
N VAL A 110 11.34 3.84 4.51
CA VAL A 110 12.65 4.25 4.00
C VAL A 110 13.29 5.31 4.90
N ALA A 111 12.54 6.33 5.31
CA ALA A 111 13.03 7.38 6.20
C ALA A 111 13.49 6.81 7.57
N LEU A 112 12.71 5.88 8.14
CA LEU A 112 13.07 5.19 9.39
C LEU A 112 14.39 4.43 9.31
N TRP A 113 14.69 3.85 8.14
CA TRP A 113 15.97 3.19 7.86
C TRP A 113 17.11 4.18 7.71
N GLY A 114 16.89 5.27 6.95
CA GLY A 114 17.90 6.30 6.69
C GLY A 114 18.34 7.08 7.93
N GLY A 115 17.53 7.06 9.00
CA GLY A 115 17.84 7.73 10.26
C GLY A 115 17.67 9.26 10.21
N GLU A 116 17.20 9.80 9.09
CA GLU A 116 16.80 11.20 8.96
C GLU A 116 15.67 11.52 9.95
N ASP A 117 15.76 12.66 10.62
CA ASP A 117 14.72 13.26 11.47
C ASP A 117 14.20 12.39 12.64
N ARG A 118 15.05 11.53 13.24
CA ARG A 118 14.72 10.93 14.55
C ARG A 118 14.72 12.00 15.64
N THR A 119 13.55 12.57 15.90
CA THR A 119 13.34 13.40 17.09
C THR A 119 13.51 12.57 18.35
N GLU A 120 13.97 13.18 19.45
CA GLU A 120 14.15 12.48 20.74
C GLU A 120 12.82 12.02 21.36
N ARG A 121 11.72 12.68 21.00
CA ARG A 121 10.38 12.43 21.55
C ARG A 121 9.31 12.39 20.43
N PRO A 122 9.35 11.41 19.51
CA PRO A 122 8.43 11.36 18.36
C PRO A 122 6.95 11.20 18.77
N TRP A 123 6.69 10.67 19.98
CA TRP A 123 5.34 10.55 20.55
C TRP A 123 4.70 11.89 20.93
N VAL A 124 5.46 13.00 21.03
CA VAL A 124 4.90 14.33 21.31
C VAL A 124 3.92 14.76 20.21
N ALA A 125 4.20 14.41 18.95
CA ALA A 125 3.29 14.68 17.84
C ALA A 125 1.97 13.90 17.92
N LEU A 126 1.93 12.83 18.72
CA LEU A 126 0.77 11.96 18.94
C LEU A 126 0.04 12.28 20.26
N ALA A 127 0.68 13.08 21.13
CA ALA A 127 0.08 13.45 22.39
C ALA A 127 -1.16 14.33 22.14
N VAL A 128 -2.21 14.08 22.90
CA VAL A 128 -3.36 14.99 22.96
C VAL A 128 -2.82 16.36 23.41
N LYS A 129 -3.20 17.44 22.72
CA LYS A 129 -2.99 18.81 23.21
C LYS A 129 -3.84 19.01 24.48
N GLY A 130 -3.42 18.43 25.60
CA GLY A 130 -3.82 18.92 26.92
C GLY A 130 -3.04 20.19 27.21
N ASP A 131 -3.64 21.14 27.93
CA ASP A 131 -3.02 22.42 28.30
C ASP A 131 -1.59 22.20 28.83
N VAL A 132 -0.59 22.49 28.00
CA VAL A 132 0.83 22.28 28.30
C VAL A 132 1.33 23.48 29.11
N ASP A 133 0.78 23.67 30.32
CA ASP A 133 1.30 24.65 31.28
C ASP A 133 1.99 23.99 32.49
N GLU A 134 1.95 22.67 32.65
CA GLU A 134 2.45 22.00 33.88
C GLU A 134 3.80 21.27 33.80
N PHE A 135 4.49 21.28 32.65
CA PHE A 135 5.79 20.58 32.54
C PHE A 135 6.98 21.50 32.22
N ALA A 136 6.86 22.80 32.45
CA ALA A 136 7.95 23.75 32.22
C ALA A 136 8.95 23.88 33.38
N ASP A 137 8.69 23.33 34.57
CA ASP A 137 9.61 23.45 35.71
C ASP A 137 9.79 22.11 36.45
N ALA A 138 10.84 21.37 36.10
CA ALA A 138 11.47 20.36 36.96
C ALA A 138 12.93 20.13 36.56
#